data_AF-A0A0Q9YI81-F1
#
_entry.id   AF-A0A0Q9YI81-F1
#
_cell.length_a   1.000
_cell.length_b   1.000
_cell.length_c   1.000
_cell.angle_alpha   90.00
_cell.angle_beta   90.00
_cell.angle_gamma   90.00
#
_symmetry.space_group_name_H-M   'P 1'
#
loop_
_entity.id
_entity.type
_entity.pdbx_description
1 polymer ?
#
loop_
_entity_poly.entity_id
_entity_poly.type
_entity_poly.pdbx_seq_one_letter_code
_entity_poly.pdbx_strand_id
1 'polypeptide(L)'
;MTIFRHLFGLVYILENEEAKRVKVGMTINRVEERLEDVNNMWLGIKGTCQICGGRRLVNHEGFIPKHMVSGIRCLGSSLLPFEKDSSIAISYLIELKNNHGVLRGSSQNSNSKRINGLEERIRRFQALNKLLGVWKVNTVYKTNSAEDVELRSHEILSDYLDNDVPFGEVFICSVAEATNAVELVLDQLDLLQSAKKEVLNT
;
A
#
# COMPACT_ATOMS: atom_id res chain seq x y z
N MET A 1 9.60 -25.39 1.17
CA MET A 1 10.40 -24.76 2.25
C MET A 1 10.82 -23.39 1.78
N THR A 2 10.14 -22.34 2.24
CA THR A 2 10.55 -20.96 2.01
C THR A 2 11.75 -20.69 2.91
N ILE A 3 12.90 -20.37 2.33
CA ILE A 3 14.10 -20.00 3.09
C ILE A 3 13.89 -18.54 3.49
N PHE A 4 13.51 -18.33 4.75
CA PHE A 4 13.33 -16.99 5.31
C PHE A 4 14.69 -16.35 5.55
N ARG A 5 14.84 -15.09 5.15
CA ARG A 5 16.03 -14.31 5.43
C ARG A 5 15.84 -13.70 6.81
N HIS A 6 16.72 -14.02 7.76
CA HIS A 6 16.82 -13.32 9.05
C HIS A 6 17.17 -11.85 8.80
N LEU A 7 16.15 -11.04 8.54
CA LEU A 7 16.28 -9.62 8.29
C LEU A 7 16.10 -8.91 9.62
N PHE A 8 17.23 -8.51 10.20
CA PHE A 8 17.22 -7.63 11.35
C PHE A 8 16.61 -6.28 10.97
N GLY A 9 15.57 -5.90 11.68
CA GLY A 9 14.81 -4.70 11.36
C GLY A 9 13.79 -4.34 12.42
N LEU A 10 12.85 -3.50 12.02
CA LEU A 10 11.77 -2.98 12.83
C LEU A 10 10.44 -3.44 12.25
N VAL A 11 9.57 -3.98 13.10
CA VAL A 11 8.14 -4.16 12.81
C VAL A 11 7.41 -3.03 13.53
N TYR A 12 6.57 -2.30 12.83
CA TYR A 12 5.85 -1.16 13.37
C TYR A 12 4.35 -1.31 13.18
N ILE A 13 3.62 -0.69 14.09
CA ILE A 13 2.18 -0.50 14.05
C ILE A 13 1.92 0.99 13.88
N LEU A 14 1.33 1.36 12.74
CA LEU A 14 0.79 2.70 12.52
C LEU A 14 -0.71 2.70 12.78
N GLU A 15 -1.21 3.79 13.34
CA GLU A 15 -2.62 3.96 13.66
C GLU A 15 -3.14 5.26 13.04
N ASN A 16 -4.37 5.19 12.54
CA ASN A 16 -5.20 6.35 12.28
C ASN A 16 -6.50 6.19 13.08
N GLU A 17 -6.56 6.85 14.23
CA GLU A 17 -7.66 6.75 15.20
C GLU A 17 -9.00 7.23 14.60
N GLU A 18 -8.99 8.36 13.88
CA GLU A 18 -10.19 8.93 13.27
C GLU A 18 -10.77 8.00 12.19
N ALA A 19 -9.88 7.41 11.41
CA ALA A 19 -10.24 6.48 10.35
C ALA A 19 -10.47 5.05 10.87
N LYS A 20 -10.18 4.78 12.15
CA LYS A 20 -10.24 3.46 12.81
C LYS A 20 -9.50 2.38 12.03
N ARG A 21 -8.27 2.68 11.66
CA ARG A 21 -7.44 1.83 10.80
C ARG A 21 -6.06 1.68 11.38
N VAL A 22 -5.50 0.49 11.16
CA VAL A 22 -4.16 0.13 11.58
C VAL A 22 -3.36 -0.40 10.40
N LYS A 23 -2.06 -0.17 10.42
CA LYS A 23 -1.12 -0.76 9.48
C LYS A 23 0.00 -1.42 10.25
N VAL A 24 0.18 -2.72 10.04
CA VAL A 24 1.41 -3.43 10.41
C VAL A 24 2.36 -3.36 9.22
N GLY A 25 3.61 -3.00 9.46
CA GLY A 25 4.64 -3.00 8.42
C GLY A 25 6.03 -3.24 8.97
N MET A 26 6.99 -3.46 8.08
CA MET A 26 8.39 -3.58 8.47
C MET A 26 9.32 -2.61 7.74
N THR A 27 10.50 -2.38 8.33
CA THR A 27 11.59 -1.63 7.70
C THR A 27 12.94 -1.99 8.31
N ILE A 28 14.00 -1.88 7.50
CA ILE A 28 15.41 -1.91 7.97
C ILE A 28 15.97 -0.49 8.18
N ASN A 29 15.17 0.53 7.85
CA ASN A 29 15.50 1.96 7.97
C ASN A 29 14.72 2.59 9.14
N ARG A 30 14.36 3.87 9.01
CA ARG A 30 13.59 4.63 10.00
C ARG A 30 12.09 4.42 9.81
N VAL A 31 11.35 4.30 10.92
CA VAL A 31 9.89 4.17 10.88
C VAL A 31 9.24 5.49 10.47
N GLU A 32 9.84 6.63 10.86
CA GLU A 32 9.38 7.97 10.48
C GLU A 32 9.27 8.16 8.95
N GLU A 33 10.24 7.64 8.18
CA GLU A 33 10.20 7.71 6.70
C GLU A 33 9.04 6.88 6.12
N ARG A 34 8.70 5.75 6.76
CA ARG A 34 7.54 4.94 6.36
C ARG A 34 6.23 5.62 6.71
N LEU A 35 6.16 6.23 7.89
CA LEU A 35 5.01 7.03 8.31
C LEU A 35 4.78 8.20 7.36
N GLU A 36 5.83 8.93 7.01
CA GLU A 36 5.76 10.03 6.05
C GLU A 36 5.22 9.55 4.69
N ASP A 37 5.71 8.42 4.18
CA ASP A 37 5.21 7.87 2.91
C ASP A 37 3.72 7.49 2.99
N VAL A 38 3.30 6.87 4.09
CA VAL A 38 1.89 6.50 4.35
C VAL A 38 1.01 7.75 4.42
N ASN A 39 1.42 8.78 5.16
CA ASN A 39 0.69 10.04 5.25
C ASN A 39 0.65 10.77 3.91
N ASN A 40 1.74 10.77 3.14
CA ASN A 40 1.76 11.36 1.80
C ASN A 40 0.76 10.66 0.87
N MET A 41 0.64 9.32 0.93
CA MET A 41 -0.37 8.59 0.17
C MET A 41 -1.79 8.87 0.67
N TRP A 42 -2.00 8.85 1.99
CA TRP A 42 -3.30 9.08 2.63
C TRP A 42 -3.86 10.48 2.37
N LEU A 43 -3.01 11.51 2.40
CA LEU A 43 -3.39 12.90 2.18
C LEU A 43 -3.38 13.30 0.69
N GLY A 44 -3.03 12.37 -0.21
CA GLY A 44 -3.01 12.61 -1.66
C GLY A 44 -1.84 13.46 -2.16
N ILE A 45 -0.80 13.68 -1.34
CA ILE A 45 0.46 14.32 -1.75
C ILE A 45 1.25 13.39 -2.69
N LYS A 46 1.18 12.08 -2.43
CA LYS A 46 1.71 11.03 -3.28
C LYS A 46 0.57 10.33 -4.02
N GLY A 47 0.18 10.93 -5.15
CA GLY A 47 -0.93 10.46 -5.97
C GLY A 47 -0.60 9.24 -6.85
N THR A 48 -1.65 8.56 -7.30
CA THR A 48 -1.57 7.39 -8.16
C THR A 48 -1.69 7.78 -9.63
N CYS A 49 -0.75 7.38 -10.48
CA CYS A 49 -0.84 7.59 -11.92
C CYS A 49 -2.03 6.83 -12.52
N GLN A 50 -2.91 7.56 -13.22
CA GLN A 50 -4.12 7.02 -13.85
C GLN A 50 -3.83 5.82 -14.78
N ILE A 51 -2.74 5.88 -15.53
CA ILE A 51 -2.40 4.87 -16.54
C ILE A 51 -1.64 3.69 -15.93
N CYS A 52 -0.46 3.94 -15.35
CA CYS A 52 0.43 2.85 -14.91
C CYS A 52 0.22 2.40 -13.47
N GLY A 53 -0.52 3.15 -12.65
CA GLY A 53 -0.74 2.84 -11.24
C GLY A 53 0.47 3.14 -10.35
N GLY A 54 1.58 3.60 -10.93
CA GLY A 54 2.75 4.03 -10.19
C GLY A 54 2.42 5.25 -9.34
N ARG A 55 2.83 5.19 -8.07
CA ARG A 55 2.71 6.33 -7.15
C ARG A 55 3.85 7.31 -7.29
N ARG A 56 3.53 8.60 -7.26
CA ARG A 56 4.48 9.70 -7.42
C ARG A 56 4.07 10.87 -6.53
N LEU A 57 5.05 11.58 -5.98
CA LEU A 57 4.81 12.89 -5.39
C LEU A 57 4.26 13.80 -6.49
N VAL A 58 3.10 14.41 -6.24
CA VAL A 58 2.51 15.35 -7.19
C VAL A 58 3.33 16.64 -7.19
N ASN A 59 3.36 17.34 -8.33
CA ASN A 59 4.02 18.65 -8.39
C ASN A 59 3.21 19.71 -7.60
N HIS A 60 3.74 20.94 -7.53
CA HIS A 60 3.08 22.05 -6.85
C HIS A 60 1.69 22.41 -7.41
N GLU A 61 1.39 21.99 -8.64
CA GLU A 61 0.09 22.18 -9.30
C GLU A 61 -0.86 20.97 -9.10
N GLY A 62 -0.40 19.91 -8.42
CA GLY A 62 -1.18 18.70 -8.16
C GLY A 62 -1.14 17.63 -9.24
N PHE A 63 -0.27 17.75 -10.25
CA PHE A 63 -0.13 16.78 -11.35
C PHE A 63 0.93 15.70 -11.06
N ILE A 64 0.74 14.52 -11.65
CA ILE A 64 1.74 13.46 -11.68
C ILE A 64 2.95 13.92 -12.53
N PRO A 65 4.18 13.89 -12.01
CA PRO A 65 5.36 14.29 -12.78
C PRO A 65 5.61 13.36 -13.97
N LYS A 66 6.35 13.88 -14.95
CA LYS A 66 6.82 13.08 -16.09
C LYS A 66 7.60 11.88 -15.59
N HIS A 67 7.21 10.69 -16.02
CA HIS A 67 7.88 9.45 -15.61
C HIS A 67 7.86 8.40 -16.73
N MET A 68 8.77 7.44 -16.58
CA MET A 68 8.94 6.34 -17.52
C MET A 68 8.40 5.04 -16.90
N VAL A 69 7.85 4.18 -17.74
CA VAL A 69 7.44 2.80 -17.41
C VAL A 69 8.02 1.91 -18.49
N SER A 70 8.84 0.94 -18.09
CA SER A 70 9.54 0.04 -19.03
C SER A 70 10.31 0.80 -20.12
N GLY A 71 10.99 1.88 -19.76
CA GLY A 71 11.80 2.70 -20.69
C GLY A 71 11.00 3.60 -21.63
N ILE A 72 9.67 3.65 -21.53
CA ILE A 72 8.80 4.50 -22.36
C ILE A 72 8.09 5.53 -21.48
N ARG A 73 7.89 6.75 -22.00
CA ARG A 73 7.15 7.80 -21.29
C ARG A 73 5.72 7.33 -21.02
N CYS A 74 5.29 7.39 -19.76
CA CYS A 74 3.93 7.04 -19.41
C CYS A 74 2.94 8.10 -19.89
N LEU A 75 1.84 7.67 -20.51
CA LEU A 75 0.74 8.53 -20.94
C LEU A 75 0.06 9.25 -19.76
N GLY A 76 0.19 8.72 -18.54
CA GLY A 76 -0.32 9.37 -17.33
C GLY A 76 0.57 10.50 -16.79
N SER A 77 1.65 10.83 -17.49
CA SER A 77 2.53 11.95 -17.13
C SER A 77 1.81 13.29 -17.29
N SER A 78 2.04 14.22 -16.36
CA SER A 78 1.47 15.57 -16.37
C SER A 78 -0.07 15.60 -16.33
N LEU A 79 -0.69 14.51 -15.87
CA LEU A 79 -2.12 14.42 -15.64
C LEU A 79 -2.42 14.44 -14.14
N LEU A 80 -3.67 14.74 -13.80
CA LEU A 80 -4.12 14.64 -12.42
C LEU A 80 -4.02 13.19 -11.93
N PRO A 81 -3.72 12.98 -10.65
CA PRO A 81 -3.71 11.65 -10.07
C PRO A 81 -5.12 11.06 -10.02
N PHE A 82 -5.20 9.75 -9.89
CA PHE A 82 -6.45 8.98 -9.86
C PHE A 82 -7.42 9.49 -8.80
N GLU A 83 -6.88 9.86 -7.64
CA GLU A 83 -7.58 10.39 -6.48
C GLU A 83 -8.33 11.71 -6.76
N LYS A 84 -8.00 12.40 -7.85
CA LYS A 84 -8.58 13.71 -8.22
C LYS A 84 -9.41 13.65 -9.50
N ASP A 85 -8.99 12.85 -10.45
CA ASP A 85 -9.70 12.62 -11.71
C ASP A 85 -9.42 11.18 -12.20
N SER A 86 -10.45 10.54 -12.73
CA SER A 86 -10.36 9.19 -13.31
C SER A 86 -10.78 9.15 -14.77
N SER A 87 -11.10 10.30 -15.38
CA SER A 87 -11.62 10.38 -16.75
C SER A 87 -10.67 9.74 -17.77
N ILE A 88 -9.37 10.01 -17.64
CA ILE A 88 -8.35 9.48 -18.56
C ILE A 88 -8.15 7.98 -18.36
N ALA A 89 -8.18 7.49 -17.12
CA ALA A 89 -8.17 6.05 -16.82
C ALA A 89 -9.37 5.34 -17.48
N ILE A 90 -10.57 5.92 -17.40
CA ILE A 90 -11.78 5.37 -18.00
C ILE A 90 -11.68 5.34 -19.53
N SER A 91 -11.25 6.44 -20.16
CA SER A 91 -11.04 6.49 -21.61
C SER A 91 -10.03 5.45 -22.09
N TYR A 92 -8.91 5.31 -21.37
CA TYR A 92 -7.88 4.32 -21.69
C TYR A 92 -8.38 2.88 -21.52
N LEU A 93 -9.20 2.61 -20.50
CA LEU A 93 -9.83 1.30 -20.33
C LEU A 93 -10.72 0.93 -21.52
N ILE A 94 -11.52 1.87 -22.03
CA ILE A 94 -12.37 1.67 -23.21
C ILE A 94 -11.53 1.30 -24.42
N GLU A 95 -10.41 2.01 -24.66
CA GLU A 95 -9.47 1.71 -25.73
C GLU A 95 -8.90 0.29 -25.61
N LEU A 96 -8.43 -0.10 -24.42
CA LEU A 96 -7.90 -1.44 -24.17
C LEU A 96 -8.95 -2.52 -24.45
N LYS A 97 -10.20 -2.32 -24.04
CA LYS A 97 -11.31 -3.26 -24.27
C LYS A 97 -11.64 -3.39 -25.75
N ASN A 98 -11.73 -2.28 -26.48
CA ASN A 98 -12.02 -2.27 -27.92
C ASN A 98 -10.96 -3.03 -28.71
N ASN A 99 -9.68 -2.87 -28.34
CA ASN A 99 -8.57 -3.53 -29.01
C ASN A 99 -8.43 -5.01 -28.61
N HIS A 100 -9.04 -5.43 -27.50
CA HIS A 100 -8.77 -6.74 -26.90
C HIS A 100 -9.12 -7.93 -27.82
N GLY A 101 -10.25 -7.85 -28.52
CA GLY A 101 -10.72 -8.91 -29.42
C GLY A 101 -9.89 -9.09 -30.69
N VAL A 102 -9.05 -8.10 -31.02
CA VAL A 102 -8.16 -8.12 -32.20
C VAL A 102 -6.79 -8.71 -31.85
N LEU A 103 -6.39 -8.68 -30.58
CA LEU A 103 -5.11 -9.21 -30.11
C LEU A 103 -5.14 -10.74 -30.01
N ARG A 104 -3.96 -11.36 -30.17
CA ARG A 104 -3.77 -12.81 -29.99
C ARG A 104 -2.53 -13.11 -29.14
N GLY A 105 -2.53 -14.29 -28.52
CA GLY A 105 -1.37 -14.82 -27.81
C GLY A 105 -0.92 -13.98 -26.62
N SER A 106 0.40 -13.78 -26.47
CA SER A 106 1.00 -13.06 -25.34
C SER A 106 0.52 -11.60 -25.21
N SER A 107 0.29 -10.93 -26.33
CA SER A 107 -0.24 -9.56 -26.36
C SER A 107 -1.65 -9.48 -25.81
N GLN A 108 -2.50 -10.46 -26.12
CA GLN A 108 -3.86 -10.55 -25.58
C GLN A 108 -3.82 -10.74 -24.05
N ASN A 109 -2.98 -11.66 -23.57
CA ASN A 109 -2.82 -11.91 -22.13
C ASN A 109 -2.30 -10.67 -21.38
N SER A 110 -1.33 -9.95 -21.95
CA SER A 110 -0.84 -8.68 -21.40
C SER A 110 -1.96 -7.64 -21.33
N ASN A 111 -2.79 -7.56 -22.38
CA ASN A 111 -3.93 -6.65 -22.43
C ASN A 111 -5.00 -6.99 -21.38
N SER A 112 -5.33 -8.28 -21.19
CA SER A 112 -6.25 -8.72 -20.13
C SER A 112 -5.75 -8.31 -18.74
N LYS A 113 -4.46 -8.49 -18.46
CA LYS A 113 -3.86 -8.07 -17.18
C LYS A 113 -3.99 -6.56 -16.96
N ARG A 114 -3.79 -5.76 -18.02
CA ARG A 114 -3.95 -4.30 -17.96
C ARG A 114 -5.41 -3.89 -17.74
N ILE A 115 -6.34 -4.53 -18.44
CA ILE A 115 -7.79 -4.31 -18.27
C ILE A 115 -8.18 -4.59 -16.81
N ASN A 116 -7.92 -5.80 -16.32
CA ASN A 116 -8.30 -6.21 -14.97
C ASN A 116 -7.68 -5.30 -13.91
N GLY A 117 -6.38 -4.97 -14.05
CA GLY A 117 -5.69 -4.09 -13.11
C GLY A 117 -6.14 -2.63 -13.17
N LEU A 118 -6.69 -2.16 -14.30
CA LEU A 118 -7.24 -0.81 -14.43
C LEU A 118 -8.68 -0.74 -13.91
N GLU A 119 -9.51 -1.75 -14.20
CA GLU A 119 -10.86 -1.89 -13.63
C GLU A 119 -10.84 -1.91 -12.11
N GLU A 120 -9.96 -2.72 -11.52
CA GLU A 120 -9.83 -2.82 -10.07
C GLU A 120 -9.38 -1.49 -9.44
N ARG A 121 -8.48 -0.75 -10.11
CA ARG A 121 -8.09 0.59 -9.66
C ARG A 121 -9.25 1.58 -9.75
N ILE A 122 -9.98 1.62 -10.86
CA ILE A 122 -11.17 2.48 -11.02
C ILE A 122 -12.15 2.22 -9.88
N ARG A 123 -12.46 0.93 -9.63
CA ARG A 123 -13.37 0.51 -8.56
C ARG A 123 -12.93 1.04 -7.19
N ARG A 124 -11.66 0.84 -6.80
CA ARG A 124 -11.12 1.30 -5.51
C ARG A 124 -11.20 2.81 -5.34
N PHE A 125 -10.79 3.58 -6.36
CA PHE A 125 -10.78 5.04 -6.26
C PHE A 125 -12.16 5.69 -6.33
N GLN A 126 -13.16 5.02 -6.91
CA GLN A 126 -14.56 5.46 -6.83
C GLN A 126 -15.19 5.19 -5.46
N ALA A 127 -14.73 4.17 -4.73
CA ALA A 127 -15.24 3.81 -3.41
C ALA A 127 -14.66 4.66 -2.27
N LEU A 128 -13.61 5.45 -2.55
CA LEU A 128 -12.92 6.28 -1.57
C LEU A 128 -13.82 7.44 -1.08
N ASN A 129 -14.52 7.20 0.03
CA ASN A 129 -15.05 8.27 0.87
C ASN A 129 -13.89 9.11 1.44
N LYS A 130 -14.19 10.34 1.86
CA LYS A 130 -13.20 11.26 2.46
C LYS A 130 -12.38 10.53 3.53
N LEU A 131 -11.08 10.38 3.26
CA LEU A 131 -10.09 9.90 4.20
C LEU A 131 -9.99 10.92 5.35
N LEU A 132 -10.12 10.44 6.60
CA LEU A 132 -10.09 11.26 7.81
C LEU A 132 -8.80 11.03 8.59
N GLY A 133 -8.42 12.00 9.41
CA GLY A 133 -7.24 11.96 10.26
C GLY A 133 -5.90 11.80 9.54
N VAL A 134 -4.88 11.61 10.37
CA VAL A 134 -3.50 11.35 9.96
C VAL A 134 -3.02 10.07 10.64
N TRP A 135 -2.12 9.37 9.97
CA TRP A 135 -1.44 8.23 10.57
C TRP A 135 -0.39 8.70 11.56
N LYS A 136 -0.16 7.89 12.59
CA LYS A 136 0.91 8.06 13.58
C LYS A 136 1.56 6.72 13.88
N VAL A 137 2.78 6.74 14.43
CA VAL A 137 3.42 5.53 14.96
C VAL A 137 2.84 5.25 16.33
N ASN A 138 2.40 4.02 16.57
CA ASN A 138 1.90 3.58 17.86
C ASN A 138 2.91 2.69 18.59
N THR A 139 3.39 1.63 17.93
CA THR A 139 4.31 0.66 18.55
C THR A 139 5.37 0.21 17.55
N VAL A 140 6.59 -0.02 18.03
CA VAL A 140 7.72 -0.54 17.24
C VAL A 140 8.38 -1.71 17.98
N TYR A 141 8.66 -2.79 17.26
CA TYR A 141 9.39 -3.97 17.71
C TYR A 141 10.69 -4.09 16.91
N LYS A 142 11.82 -4.12 17.61
CA LYS A 142 13.10 -4.45 16.99
C LYS A 142 13.35 -5.94 17.08
N THR A 143 13.55 -6.61 15.95
CA THR A 143 13.63 -8.07 15.85
C THR A 143 14.57 -8.53 14.73
N ASN A 144 14.95 -9.80 14.79
CA ASN A 144 15.91 -10.44 13.89
C ASN A 144 15.23 -11.04 12.64
N SER A 145 13.89 -11.04 12.61
CA SER A 145 13.05 -11.61 11.55
C SER A 145 11.89 -10.67 11.23
N ALA A 146 12.18 -9.39 10.95
CA ALA A 146 11.15 -8.37 10.79
C ALA A 146 10.19 -8.67 9.62
N GLU A 147 10.73 -9.22 8.52
CA GLU A 147 9.94 -9.67 7.36
C GLU A 147 8.95 -10.77 7.72
N ASP A 148 9.42 -11.82 8.42
CA ASP A 148 8.58 -12.96 8.79
C ASP A 148 7.48 -12.56 9.78
N VAL A 149 7.84 -11.67 10.70
CA VAL A 149 6.91 -11.18 11.71
C VAL A 149 5.80 -10.36 11.04
N GLU A 150 6.13 -9.45 10.12
CA GLU A 150 5.12 -8.71 9.35
C GLU A 150 4.22 -9.66 8.57
N LEU A 151 4.79 -10.54 7.75
CA LEU A 151 4.04 -11.40 6.84
C LEU A 151 3.03 -12.28 7.59
N ARG A 152 3.46 -12.96 8.65
CA ARG A 152 2.56 -13.82 9.44
C ARG A 152 1.57 -13.02 10.28
N SER A 153 1.92 -11.78 10.67
CA SER A 153 0.94 -10.90 11.32
C SER A 153 -0.18 -10.51 10.36
N HIS A 154 0.14 -10.29 9.08
CA HIS A 154 -0.86 -10.04 8.05
C HIS A 154 -1.75 -11.27 7.80
N GLU A 155 -1.19 -12.48 7.85
CA GLU A 155 -1.99 -13.72 7.76
C GLU A 155 -3.02 -13.81 8.89
N ILE A 156 -2.63 -13.49 10.13
CA ILE A 156 -3.53 -13.46 11.30
C ILE A 156 -4.60 -12.36 11.15
N LEU A 157 -4.21 -11.20 10.60
CA LEU A 157 -5.10 -10.04 10.45
C LEU A 157 -5.91 -10.05 9.15
N SER A 158 -5.84 -11.11 8.34
CA SER A 158 -6.39 -11.16 6.98
C SER A 158 -7.90 -10.90 6.92
N ASP A 159 -8.66 -11.34 7.91
CA ASP A 159 -10.10 -11.09 8.03
C ASP A 159 -10.43 -9.60 8.26
N TYR A 160 -9.48 -8.80 8.74
CA TYR A 160 -9.62 -7.36 8.97
C TYR A 160 -9.14 -6.51 7.79
N LEU A 161 -8.72 -7.11 6.68
CA LEU A 161 -8.10 -6.37 5.56
C LEU A 161 -9.09 -5.35 4.93
N ASP A 162 -8.70 -4.08 4.94
CA ASP A 162 -9.40 -2.98 4.28
C ASP A 162 -9.06 -2.96 2.79
N ASN A 163 -9.95 -3.54 1.97
CA ASN A 163 -9.78 -3.62 0.51
C ASN A 163 -10.08 -2.30 -0.22
N ASP A 164 -10.58 -1.29 0.49
CA ASP A 164 -10.97 0.00 -0.10
C ASP A 164 -9.85 1.04 0.04
N VAL A 165 -8.88 0.83 0.93
CA VAL A 165 -7.69 1.68 1.01
C VAL A 165 -6.80 1.44 -0.22
N PRO A 166 -6.38 2.50 -0.94
CA PRO A 166 -5.72 2.30 -2.22
C PRO A 166 -4.27 1.80 -2.07
N PHE A 167 -3.69 1.70 -0.88
CA PHE A 167 -2.28 1.39 -0.66
C PHE A 167 -2.03 0.33 0.42
N GLY A 168 -1.06 -0.56 0.14
CA GLY A 168 -0.55 -1.58 1.08
C GLY A 168 -1.65 -2.46 1.69
N GLU A 169 -1.27 -3.29 2.67
CA GLU A 169 -2.25 -3.80 3.63
C GLU A 169 -2.50 -2.76 4.73
N VAL A 170 -3.79 -2.48 4.93
CA VAL A 170 -4.36 -1.70 6.03
C VAL A 170 -5.50 -2.53 6.60
N PHE A 171 -5.68 -2.48 7.91
CA PHE A 171 -6.62 -3.34 8.63
C PHE A 171 -7.64 -2.49 9.39
N ILE A 172 -8.91 -2.90 9.33
CA ILE A 172 -10.02 -2.35 10.11
C ILE A 172 -10.04 -3.05 11.47
N CYS A 173 -9.02 -2.81 12.28
CA CYS A 173 -8.88 -3.36 13.62
C CYS A 173 -8.32 -2.31 14.58
N SER A 174 -8.35 -2.62 15.87
CA SER A 174 -7.72 -1.86 16.93
C SER A 174 -6.22 -2.10 16.99
N VAL A 175 -5.49 -1.15 17.58
CA VAL A 175 -4.06 -1.35 17.90
C VAL A 175 -3.83 -2.55 18.80
N ALA A 176 -4.76 -2.84 19.72
CA ALA A 176 -4.65 -4.01 20.59
C ALA A 176 -4.68 -5.32 19.80
N GLU A 177 -5.58 -5.45 18.81
CA GLU A 177 -5.65 -6.62 17.93
C GLU A 177 -4.38 -6.76 17.09
N ALA A 178 -3.89 -5.67 16.51
CA ALA A 178 -2.63 -5.68 15.76
C ALA A 178 -1.41 -6.01 16.63
N THR A 179 -1.37 -5.47 17.85
CA THR A 179 -0.33 -5.76 18.85
C THR A 179 -0.32 -7.25 19.21
N ASN A 180 -1.49 -7.82 19.49
CA ASN A 180 -1.61 -9.24 19.81
C ASN A 180 -1.17 -10.12 18.63
N ALA A 181 -1.51 -9.75 17.39
CA ALA A 181 -1.06 -10.49 16.21
C ALA A 181 0.48 -10.49 16.09
N VAL A 182 1.11 -9.31 16.24
CA VAL A 182 2.59 -9.19 16.18
C VAL A 182 3.26 -9.96 17.31
N GLU A 183 2.76 -9.84 18.55
CA GLU A 183 3.33 -10.53 19.70
C GLU A 183 3.15 -12.05 19.64
N LEU A 184 2.00 -12.52 19.14
CA LEU A 184 1.77 -13.95 18.90
C LEU A 184 2.78 -14.51 17.89
N VAL A 185 3.06 -13.78 16.81
CA VAL A 185 4.05 -14.22 15.82
C VAL A 185 5.46 -14.19 16.39
N LEU A 186 5.81 -13.16 17.15
CA LEU A 186 7.10 -13.10 17.83
C LEU A 186 7.27 -14.27 18.81
N ASP A 187 6.22 -14.67 19.51
CA ASP A 187 6.24 -15.83 20.42
C ASP A 187 6.40 -17.14 19.66
N GLN A 188 5.64 -17.34 18.57
CA GLN A 188 5.76 -18.52 17.69
C GLN A 188 7.14 -18.67 17.03
N LEU A 189 7.92 -17.59 16.97
CA LEU A 189 9.29 -17.57 16.44
C LEU A 189 10.36 -17.61 17.54
N ASP A 190 9.97 -17.74 18.82
CA ASP A 190 10.86 -17.66 19.99
C ASP A 190 11.64 -16.33 20.07
N LEU A 191 11.06 -15.25 19.53
CA LEU A 191 11.68 -13.92 19.46
C LEU A 191 11.11 -12.93 20.48
N LEU A 192 9.92 -13.18 21.04
CA LEU A 192 9.19 -12.21 21.87
C LEU A 192 10.02 -11.62 23.01
N GLN A 193 10.75 -12.45 23.75
CA GLN A 193 11.60 -12.00 24.86
C GLN A 193 12.84 -11.22 24.40
N SER A 194 13.33 -11.51 23.19
CA SER A 194 14.50 -10.84 22.62
C SER A 194 14.15 -9.53 21.88
N ALA A 195 12.89 -9.37 21.50
CA ALA A 195 12.42 -8.22 20.76
C ALA A 195 12.33 -6.99 21.67
N LYS A 196 12.93 -5.88 21.26
CA LYS A 196 12.78 -4.61 21.99
C LYS A 196 11.49 -3.92 21.54
N LYS A 197 10.52 -3.81 22.43
CA LYS A 197 9.27 -3.06 22.21
C LYS A 197 9.42 -1.60 22.66
N GLU A 198 9.02 -0.68 21.81
CA GLU A 198 8.92 0.75 22.09
C GLU A 198 7.49 1.20 21.77
N VAL A 199 6.76 1.67 22.78
CA VAL A 199 5.40 2.23 22.62
C VAL A 199 5.53 3.75 22.54
N LEU A 200 5.01 4.33 21.47
CA LEU A 200 5.08 5.76 21.17
C LEU A 200 3.69 6.37 21.33
N ASN A 201 3.52 7.14 22.40
CA ASN A 201 2.31 7.93 22.63
C ASN A 201 2.51 9.31 21.99
N THR A 202 2.17 9.44 20.70
CA THR A 202 2.20 10.73 19.97
C THR A 202 0.86 11.02 19.31
#